data_AF-A0A7Y5D8J4-F1
#
_entry.id   AF-A0A7Y5D8J4-F1
#
_cell.length_a   1.000
_cell.length_b   1.000
_cell.length_c   1.000
_cell.angle_alpha   90.00
_cell.angle_beta   90.00
_cell.angle_gamma   90.00
#
_symmetry.space_group_name_H-M   'P 1'
#
loop_
_entity.id
_entity.type
_entity.pdbx_description
1 polymer ?
#
loop_
_entity_poly.entity_id
_entity_poly.type
_entity_poly.pdbx_seq_one_letter_code
_entity_poly.pdbx_strand_id
1 'polypeptide(L)'
;MSDQDRERQYTDARLYGPGGQPQPADIRQDSYYDCYLLAPMGALVSQQPDRIHDAIRYQPDPNTPNAGVFSVTMHHPTRGVQQIEVSQADVDYNIRRHGGSTADNHDGGPIWPAVMEAAFAKMHDPHPENDDRGEAYRVVARQSGGGSLSDGMFALTGDAGQNLRIGERPTSTSTHGATEEPPPYRVPSRGTFVSEEDAYTGMRVALDNNRPVSLATMGKEVNDGLMESHAYTVTDIQQRDGHTWVTLRNPYAHNQQDGASERGDTASPTTIVRLDQMASSGALGEINIGPAPRGQSLDGILVGEARPDRMQGGIGQDTYLVGRNDTVMDSDGHGELRWGGRALTGGARAEGDPPNTYRSADGEYTYALAGTTLTVSNRAGESMQVEQYARGDLRLRLEDPPVRTQNEPQQGNGALDRLTPQDRAVYDRMFTATEAQSGAYTQEQRENIAAAGLAEFKRRDGVVQQAQDVGIYGDRLFATYFPNGQGNEPNFHANVRLDEAANTPARESLQQVEALTQQHAIVQPVQQMEPQQGQGGPVMGARGL
;
A
#
# COMPACT_ATOMS: atom_id res chain seq x y z
N MET A 1 -0.17 12.83 -54.93
CA MET A 1 0.24 12.92 -53.51
C MET A 1 0.54 14.37 -53.26
N SER A 2 -0.25 15.05 -52.42
CA SER A 2 0.01 16.44 -52.04
C SER A 2 1.12 16.47 -50.99
N ASP A 3 1.88 17.56 -50.94
CA ASP A 3 2.96 17.83 -49.97
C ASP A 3 2.50 17.84 -48.48
N GLN A 4 1.23 17.52 -48.21
CA GLN A 4 0.63 17.44 -46.87
C GLN A 4 0.77 16.05 -46.20
N ASP A 5 1.17 15.01 -46.93
CA ASP A 5 1.55 13.69 -46.39
C ASP A 5 3.04 13.61 -46.00
N ARG A 6 3.71 14.75 -45.79
CA ARG A 6 4.97 14.77 -45.05
C ARG A 6 4.66 14.32 -43.62
N GLU A 7 4.81 13.01 -43.39
CA GLU A 7 4.91 12.29 -42.13
C GLU A 7 4.90 13.22 -40.92
N ARG A 8 3.82 13.19 -40.12
CA ARG A 8 3.84 13.80 -38.79
C ARG A 8 4.90 13.05 -37.99
N GLN A 9 6.08 13.64 -37.87
CA GLN A 9 7.18 13.06 -37.12
C GLN A 9 6.93 13.28 -35.63
N TYR A 10 6.61 12.22 -34.91
CA TYR A 10 6.38 12.20 -33.48
C TYR A 10 7.68 11.91 -32.76
N THR A 11 8.22 12.93 -32.10
CA THR A 11 9.44 12.84 -31.28
C THR A 11 9.12 13.12 -29.82
N ASP A 12 10.13 12.95 -28.95
CA ASP A 12 10.11 13.39 -27.56
C ASP A 12 9.61 14.84 -27.38
N ALA A 13 9.96 15.74 -28.30
CA ALA A 13 9.54 17.14 -28.28
C ALA A 13 8.01 17.35 -28.39
N ARG A 14 7.26 16.37 -28.91
CA ARG A 14 5.79 16.41 -28.98
C ARG A 14 5.11 15.59 -27.89
N LEU A 15 5.87 14.79 -27.14
CA LEU A 15 5.32 13.80 -26.22
C LEU A 15 4.44 14.42 -25.14
N TYR A 16 4.97 15.44 -24.45
CA TYR A 16 4.32 16.09 -23.30
C TYR A 16 3.95 17.57 -23.54
N GLY A 17 3.92 17.99 -24.81
CA GLY A 17 3.65 19.38 -25.17
C GLY A 17 4.67 20.41 -24.65
N PRO A 18 4.33 21.71 -24.70
CA PRO A 18 5.25 22.80 -24.35
C PRO A 18 5.73 22.79 -22.89
N GLY A 19 4.93 22.21 -21.99
CA GLY A 19 5.26 22.12 -20.58
C GLY A 19 6.23 20.98 -20.25
N GLY A 20 6.50 20.08 -21.19
CA GLY A 20 7.39 18.94 -20.99
C GLY A 20 6.90 17.95 -19.91
N GLN A 21 5.64 18.04 -19.49
CA GLN A 21 5.04 17.22 -18.44
C GLN A 21 3.66 16.76 -18.88
N PRO A 22 3.30 15.48 -18.65
CA PRO A 22 1.95 15.00 -18.97
C PRO A 22 0.93 15.72 -18.07
N GLN A 23 -0.23 16.07 -18.63
CA GLN A 23 -1.31 16.75 -17.91
C GLN A 23 -2.66 16.07 -18.16
N PRO A 24 -3.62 16.16 -17.21
CA PRO A 24 -4.97 15.64 -17.43
C PRO A 24 -5.65 16.29 -18.64
N ALA A 25 -5.33 17.55 -18.94
CA ALA A 25 -5.87 18.31 -20.07
C ALA A 25 -5.47 17.73 -21.44
N ASP A 26 -4.42 16.91 -21.49
CA ASP A 26 -3.95 16.31 -22.73
C ASP A 26 -4.85 15.16 -23.20
N ILE A 27 -5.69 14.64 -22.29
CA ILE A 27 -6.63 13.55 -22.53
C ILE A 27 -7.94 14.10 -23.07
N ARG A 28 -8.34 13.61 -24.23
CA ARG A 28 -9.65 13.83 -24.82
C ARG A 28 -10.05 12.56 -25.55
N GLN A 29 -10.95 11.80 -24.95
CA GLN A 29 -11.59 10.67 -25.61
C GLN A 29 -12.54 11.20 -26.68
N ASP A 30 -12.59 10.52 -27.82
CA ASP A 30 -13.65 10.76 -28.81
C ASP A 30 -14.40 9.44 -29.07
N SER A 31 -13.87 8.53 -29.91
CA SER A 31 -14.69 7.44 -30.48
C SER A 31 -14.52 6.05 -29.84
N TYR A 32 -13.58 5.88 -28.91
CA TYR A 32 -13.29 4.60 -28.27
C TYR A 32 -13.99 4.42 -26.93
N TYR A 33 -14.47 3.21 -26.65
CA TYR A 33 -15.13 2.83 -25.39
C TYR A 33 -14.12 2.39 -24.31
N ASP A 34 -13.00 3.11 -24.19
CA ASP A 34 -11.89 2.81 -23.27
C ASP A 34 -11.78 3.82 -22.11
N CYS A 35 -12.92 4.37 -21.68
CA CYS A 35 -12.94 5.33 -20.58
C CYS A 35 -12.38 4.73 -19.28
N TYR A 36 -12.49 3.40 -19.12
CA TYR A 36 -11.89 2.62 -18.05
C TYR A 36 -10.35 2.65 -18.02
N LEU A 37 -9.69 3.02 -19.13
CA LEU A 37 -8.25 3.29 -19.19
C LEU A 37 -7.97 4.79 -19.05
N LEU A 38 -8.68 5.64 -19.81
CA LEU A 38 -8.41 7.07 -19.87
C LEU A 38 -8.71 7.81 -18.55
N ALA A 39 -9.73 7.39 -17.79
CA ALA A 39 -10.02 7.98 -16.49
C ALA A 39 -8.96 7.64 -15.42
N PRO A 40 -8.52 6.38 -15.23
CA PRO A 40 -7.34 6.06 -14.41
C PRO A 40 -6.09 6.78 -14.86
N MET A 41 -5.86 6.90 -16.17
CA MET A 41 -4.73 7.64 -16.72
C MET A 41 -4.78 9.12 -16.35
N GLY A 42 -5.95 9.74 -16.43
CA GLY A 42 -6.22 11.12 -15.98
C GLY A 42 -6.02 11.30 -14.47
N ALA A 43 -6.43 10.32 -13.66
CA ALA A 43 -6.21 10.33 -12.22
C ALA A 43 -4.73 10.20 -11.88
N LEU A 44 -4.02 9.30 -12.57
CA LEU A 44 -2.61 9.05 -12.37
C LEU A 44 -1.77 10.27 -12.72
N VAL A 45 -2.02 10.93 -13.85
CA VAL A 45 -1.26 12.12 -14.23
C VAL A 45 -1.57 13.33 -13.34
N SER A 46 -2.78 13.40 -12.76
CA SER A 46 -3.14 14.45 -11.80
C SER A 46 -2.35 14.38 -10.50
N GLN A 47 -2.06 13.16 -10.03
CA GLN A 47 -1.48 12.92 -8.70
C GLN A 47 -0.01 12.47 -8.75
N GLN A 48 0.37 11.77 -9.80
CA GLN A 48 1.67 11.11 -9.97
C GLN A 48 2.14 11.19 -11.44
N PRO A 49 2.35 12.39 -11.99
CA PRO A 49 2.71 12.59 -13.41
C PRO A 49 4.00 11.84 -13.82
N ASP A 50 4.95 11.72 -12.90
CA ASP A 50 6.19 10.95 -13.09
C ASP A 50 5.93 9.50 -13.48
N ARG A 51 4.78 8.93 -13.08
CA ARG A 51 4.45 7.55 -13.44
C ARG A 51 4.25 7.37 -14.94
N ILE A 52 3.59 8.32 -15.58
CA ILE A 52 3.38 8.35 -17.02
C ILE A 52 4.65 8.79 -17.73
N HIS A 53 5.34 9.79 -17.17
CA HIS A 53 6.58 10.30 -17.75
C HIS A 53 7.63 9.18 -17.88
N ASP A 54 7.89 8.44 -16.81
CA ASP A 54 8.91 7.38 -16.81
C ASP A 54 8.48 6.12 -17.57
N ALA A 55 7.17 5.93 -17.80
CA ALA A 55 6.66 4.78 -18.53
C ALA A 55 7.00 4.84 -20.02
N ILE A 56 7.23 6.03 -20.59
CA ILE A 56 7.42 6.23 -22.02
C ILE A 56 8.86 6.69 -22.28
N ARG A 57 9.58 5.97 -23.14
CA ARG A 57 10.90 6.35 -23.61
C ARG A 57 10.94 6.44 -25.12
N TYR A 58 11.24 7.61 -25.67
CA TYR A 58 11.50 7.77 -27.10
C TYR A 58 12.89 7.24 -27.46
N GLN A 59 12.97 6.48 -28.54
CA GLN A 59 14.20 5.94 -29.11
C GLN A 59 14.32 6.42 -30.56
N PRO A 60 15.20 7.39 -30.85
CA PRO A 60 15.40 7.87 -32.21
C PRO A 60 16.08 6.80 -33.08
N ASP A 61 15.69 6.72 -34.35
CA ASP A 61 16.41 5.94 -35.36
C ASP A 61 17.75 6.64 -35.65
N PRO A 62 18.89 5.98 -35.41
CA PRO A 62 20.20 6.59 -35.64
C PRO A 62 20.48 6.90 -37.11
N ASN A 63 19.76 6.27 -38.05
CA ASN A 63 19.96 6.41 -39.49
C ASN A 63 18.97 7.36 -40.15
N THR A 64 17.85 7.66 -39.48
CA THR A 64 16.75 8.44 -40.04
C THR A 64 16.35 9.55 -39.07
N PRO A 65 16.80 10.79 -39.30
CA PRO A 65 16.42 11.94 -38.47
C PRO A 65 14.90 12.06 -38.37
N ASN A 66 14.40 12.21 -37.13
CA ASN A 66 12.98 12.32 -36.80
C ASN A 66 12.13 11.06 -37.10
N ALA A 67 12.75 9.90 -37.34
CA ALA A 67 12.10 8.62 -37.17
C ALA A 67 12.52 8.01 -35.83
N GLY A 68 11.67 7.19 -35.25
CA GLY A 68 11.93 6.54 -33.97
C GLY A 68 10.72 5.81 -33.43
N VAL A 69 10.92 5.06 -32.36
CA VAL A 69 9.87 4.31 -31.67
C VAL A 69 9.77 4.75 -30.23
N PHE A 70 8.60 4.58 -29.62
CA PHE A 70 8.42 4.75 -28.19
C PHE A 70 8.44 3.37 -27.53
N SER A 71 9.24 3.19 -26.50
CA SER A 71 9.16 2.03 -25.60
C SER A 71 8.26 2.41 -24.45
N VAL A 72 7.16 1.67 -24.27
CA VAL A 72 6.17 1.91 -23.23
C VAL A 72 6.17 0.76 -22.23
N THR A 73 6.28 1.08 -20.95
CA THR A 73 6.16 0.10 -19.87
C THR A 73 4.69 -0.05 -19.47
N MET A 74 4.16 -1.26 -19.53
CA MET A 74 2.82 -1.60 -19.03
C MET A 74 2.82 -2.91 -18.26
N HIS A 75 1.76 -3.18 -17.49
CA HIS A 75 1.65 -4.37 -16.67
C HIS A 75 0.50 -5.26 -17.13
N HIS A 76 0.81 -6.53 -17.36
CA HIS A 76 -0.15 -7.57 -17.69
C HIS A 76 -0.26 -8.55 -16.52
N PRO A 77 -1.45 -8.95 -16.04
CA PRO A 77 -1.59 -9.73 -14.82
C PRO A 77 -0.96 -11.13 -14.91
N THR A 78 -0.94 -11.72 -16.11
CA THR A 78 -0.32 -13.04 -16.33
C THR A 78 1.07 -12.99 -16.96
N ARG A 79 1.42 -11.89 -17.65
CA ARG A 79 2.72 -11.76 -18.34
C ARG A 79 3.70 -10.86 -17.59
N GLY A 80 3.26 -10.26 -16.48
CA GLY A 80 4.04 -9.33 -15.69
C GLY A 80 4.27 -8.01 -16.43
N VAL A 81 5.39 -7.36 -16.11
CA VAL A 81 5.82 -6.12 -16.77
C VAL A 81 6.12 -6.39 -18.25
N GLN A 82 5.63 -5.54 -19.14
CA GLN A 82 5.84 -5.59 -20.58
C GLN A 82 6.49 -4.28 -21.04
N GLN A 83 7.48 -4.40 -21.93
CA GLN A 83 8.03 -3.28 -22.69
C GLN A 83 7.46 -3.37 -24.11
N ILE A 84 6.64 -2.42 -24.48
CA ILE A 84 5.87 -2.42 -25.72
C ILE A 84 6.44 -1.35 -26.63
N GLU A 85 6.92 -1.77 -27.80
CA GLU A 85 7.36 -0.84 -28.83
C GLU A 85 6.13 -0.26 -29.56
N VAL A 86 6.04 1.07 -29.62
CA VAL A 86 5.00 1.82 -30.31
C VAL A 86 5.67 2.61 -31.45
N SER A 87 5.31 2.26 -32.67
CA SER A 87 5.86 2.89 -33.88
C SER A 87 5.15 4.20 -34.21
N GLN A 88 5.74 5.00 -35.11
CA GLN A 88 5.10 6.21 -35.65
C GLN A 88 3.73 5.88 -36.28
N ALA A 89 3.65 4.75 -37.00
CA ALA A 89 2.41 4.28 -37.61
C ALA A 89 1.34 3.91 -36.59
N ASP A 90 1.72 3.45 -35.40
CA ASP A 90 0.78 3.13 -34.32
C ASP A 90 0.18 4.42 -33.74
N VAL A 91 1.00 5.45 -33.52
CA VAL A 91 0.56 6.78 -33.06
C VAL A 91 -0.33 7.44 -34.11
N ASP A 92 0.07 7.42 -35.38
CA ASP A 92 -0.73 7.93 -36.50
C ASP A 92 -2.07 7.22 -36.61
N TYR A 93 -2.09 5.89 -36.45
CA TYR A 93 -3.30 5.09 -36.52
C TYR A 93 -4.29 5.46 -35.41
N ASN A 94 -3.78 5.70 -34.19
CA ASN A 94 -4.55 6.15 -33.06
C ASN A 94 -5.18 7.53 -33.33
N ILE A 95 -4.35 8.51 -33.67
CA ILE A 95 -4.77 9.90 -33.94
C ILE A 95 -5.80 9.95 -35.07
N ARG A 96 -5.62 9.20 -36.16
CA ARG A 96 -6.57 9.16 -37.29
C ARG A 96 -7.92 8.55 -36.93
N ARG A 97 -8.02 7.85 -35.81
CA ARG A 97 -9.27 7.25 -35.32
C ARG A 97 -9.91 8.03 -34.18
N HIS A 98 -9.42 9.23 -33.88
CA HIS A 98 -9.95 10.04 -32.78
C HIS A 98 -9.82 9.29 -31.44
N GLY A 99 -8.56 9.04 -31.07
CA GLY A 99 -8.16 8.31 -29.86
C GLY A 99 -8.22 9.20 -28.62
N GLY A 100 -7.60 8.79 -27.51
CA GLY A 100 -7.66 9.51 -26.23
C GLY A 100 -6.81 10.79 -26.11
N SER A 101 -6.17 11.30 -27.17
CA SER A 101 -5.20 12.40 -27.11
C SER A 101 -5.72 13.66 -27.80
N THR A 102 -5.54 14.84 -27.20
CA THR A 102 -5.85 16.12 -27.86
C THR A 102 -5.11 16.38 -29.19
N ALA A 103 -4.10 15.58 -29.57
CA ALA A 103 -3.34 15.73 -30.80
C ALA A 103 -4.13 15.41 -32.09
N ASP A 104 -5.25 14.69 -31.99
CA ASP A 104 -6.19 14.46 -33.09
C ASP A 104 -7.17 15.62 -33.31
N ASN A 105 -7.41 16.41 -32.27
CA ASN A 105 -8.37 17.49 -32.22
C ASN A 105 -7.73 18.87 -32.40
N HIS A 106 -6.42 18.98 -32.17
CA HIS A 106 -5.61 20.16 -32.38
C HIS A 106 -4.31 19.79 -33.10
N ASP A 107 -3.99 20.48 -34.19
CA ASP A 107 -2.70 20.32 -34.86
C ASP A 107 -1.54 20.67 -33.91
N GLY A 108 -0.93 19.65 -33.30
CA GLY A 108 0.24 19.78 -32.43
C GLY A 108 0.00 19.61 -30.92
N GLY A 109 -1.13 19.02 -30.49
CA GLY A 109 -1.34 18.64 -29.08
C GLY A 109 -0.37 17.55 -28.56
N PRO A 110 -0.26 17.34 -27.23
CA PRO A 110 0.59 16.32 -26.63
C PRO A 110 0.15 14.91 -27.01
N ILE A 111 1.10 14.08 -27.45
CA ILE A 111 0.80 12.74 -28.02
C ILE A 111 0.90 11.60 -27.01
N TRP A 112 1.35 11.85 -25.77
CA TRP A 112 1.52 10.77 -24.80
C TRP A 112 0.25 9.91 -24.55
N PRO A 113 -1.00 10.44 -24.58
CA PRO A 113 -2.17 9.59 -24.41
C PRO A 113 -2.31 8.61 -25.59
N ALA A 114 -2.04 9.07 -26.82
CA ALA A 114 -2.07 8.23 -28.02
C ALA A 114 -1.00 7.13 -27.98
N VAL A 115 0.19 7.46 -27.47
CA VAL A 115 1.28 6.50 -27.28
C VAL A 115 0.89 5.42 -26.24
N MET A 116 0.29 5.82 -25.12
CA MET A 116 -0.16 4.89 -24.08
C MET A 116 -1.33 4.00 -24.56
N GLU A 117 -2.32 4.57 -25.23
CA GLU A 117 -3.47 3.82 -25.77
C GLU A 117 -3.04 2.84 -26.86
N ALA A 118 -2.10 3.21 -27.73
CA ALA A 118 -1.49 2.30 -28.70
C ALA A 118 -0.73 1.16 -28.05
N ALA A 119 0.06 1.44 -26.99
CA ALA A 119 0.72 0.40 -26.22
C ALA A 119 -0.30 -0.56 -25.59
N PHE A 120 -1.37 -0.03 -25.00
CA PHE A 120 -2.43 -0.83 -24.40
C PHE A 120 -3.11 -1.74 -25.45
N ALA A 121 -3.50 -1.18 -26.60
CA ALA A 121 -4.07 -1.97 -27.69
C ALA A 121 -3.12 -3.10 -28.13
N LYS A 122 -1.83 -2.83 -28.33
CA LYS A 122 -0.83 -3.84 -28.69
C LYS A 122 -0.61 -4.89 -27.61
N MET A 123 -0.65 -4.51 -26.33
CA MET A 123 -0.59 -5.46 -25.21
C MET A 123 -1.73 -6.48 -25.28
N HIS A 124 -2.86 -6.09 -25.87
CA HIS A 124 -4.08 -6.89 -25.92
C HIS A 124 -4.36 -7.50 -27.30
N ASP A 125 -3.44 -7.36 -28.25
CA ASP A 125 -3.54 -7.96 -29.57
C ASP A 125 -3.47 -9.50 -29.45
N PRO A 126 -4.52 -10.24 -29.86
CA PRO A 126 -4.51 -11.69 -29.85
C PRO A 126 -3.59 -12.29 -30.92
N HIS A 127 -3.26 -11.52 -31.96
CA HIS A 127 -2.48 -11.96 -33.12
C HIS A 127 -1.43 -10.90 -33.53
N PRO A 128 -0.48 -10.57 -32.63
CA PRO A 128 0.51 -9.53 -32.88
C PRO A 128 1.40 -9.81 -34.11
N GLU A 129 1.50 -11.07 -34.55
CA GLU A 129 2.21 -11.48 -35.76
C GLU A 129 1.59 -10.95 -37.06
N ASN A 130 0.32 -10.55 -37.04
CA ASN A 130 -0.39 -10.07 -38.24
C ASN A 130 -0.16 -8.57 -38.50
N ASP A 131 0.39 -7.82 -37.54
CA ASP A 131 0.52 -6.35 -37.56
C ASP A 131 -0.80 -5.62 -37.93
N ASP A 132 -1.95 -6.23 -37.65
CA ASP A 132 -3.26 -5.62 -37.87
C ASP A 132 -3.65 -4.73 -36.68
N ARG A 133 -3.25 -3.46 -36.76
CA ARG A 133 -3.62 -2.42 -35.81
C ARG A 133 -5.13 -2.36 -35.54
N GLY A 134 -5.98 -2.71 -36.50
CA GLY A 134 -7.43 -2.71 -36.30
C GLY A 134 -7.93 -3.82 -35.39
N GLU A 135 -7.26 -4.97 -35.40
CA GLU A 135 -7.59 -6.07 -34.51
C GLU A 135 -7.25 -5.71 -33.06
N ALA A 136 -6.06 -5.14 -32.83
CA ALA A 136 -5.63 -4.65 -31.51
C ALA A 136 -6.65 -3.66 -30.90
N TYR A 137 -7.09 -2.65 -31.65
CA TYR A 137 -8.07 -1.67 -31.15
C TYR A 137 -9.48 -2.25 -30.97
N ARG A 138 -9.88 -3.24 -31.76
CA ARG A 138 -11.19 -3.92 -31.59
C ARG A 138 -11.32 -4.67 -30.28
N VAL A 139 -10.21 -5.01 -29.60
CA VAL A 139 -10.27 -5.70 -28.31
C VAL A 139 -10.52 -4.70 -27.19
N VAL A 140 -9.83 -3.55 -27.21
CA VAL A 140 -9.87 -2.57 -26.12
C VAL A 140 -11.04 -1.58 -26.23
N ALA A 141 -11.58 -1.36 -27.43
CA ALA A 141 -12.66 -0.41 -27.71
C ALA A 141 -14.07 -1.04 -27.89
N ARG A 142 -14.33 -2.24 -27.34
CA ARG A 142 -15.64 -2.90 -27.49
C ARG A 142 -16.72 -2.20 -26.66
N GLN A 143 -17.78 -1.76 -27.32
CA GLN A 143 -18.96 -1.15 -26.68
C GLN A 143 -19.63 -2.06 -25.62
N SER A 144 -19.64 -3.38 -25.83
CA SER A 144 -20.27 -4.36 -24.94
C SER A 144 -19.27 -5.17 -24.09
N GLY A 145 -18.04 -4.67 -23.94
CA GLY A 145 -16.95 -5.39 -23.25
C GLY A 145 -15.83 -4.49 -22.77
N GLY A 146 -16.15 -3.29 -22.27
CA GLY A 146 -15.18 -2.41 -21.62
C GLY A 146 -14.60 -3.03 -20.35
N GLY A 147 -13.39 -2.63 -19.99
CA GLY A 147 -12.72 -3.06 -18.75
C GLY A 147 -13.23 -2.32 -17.51
N SER A 148 -12.66 -2.65 -16.35
CA SER A 148 -12.89 -1.97 -15.07
C SER A 148 -11.83 -0.90 -14.79
N LEU A 149 -12.08 -0.01 -13.82
CA LEU A 149 -11.09 0.98 -13.39
C LEU A 149 -9.79 0.32 -12.89
N SER A 150 -9.94 -0.84 -12.24
CA SER A 150 -8.81 -1.65 -11.75
C SER A 150 -7.94 -2.19 -12.88
N ASP A 151 -8.53 -2.53 -14.03
CA ASP A 151 -7.76 -3.04 -15.18
C ASP A 151 -6.89 -1.92 -15.76
N GLY A 152 -7.45 -0.72 -15.92
CA GLY A 152 -6.70 0.47 -16.34
C GLY A 152 -5.61 0.85 -15.33
N MET A 153 -5.93 0.90 -14.03
CA MET A 153 -4.97 1.24 -12.99
C MET A 153 -3.82 0.22 -12.92
N PHE A 154 -4.13 -1.08 -13.00
CA PHE A 154 -3.13 -2.13 -13.01
C PHE A 154 -2.22 -2.01 -14.24
N ALA A 155 -2.78 -1.85 -15.44
CA ALA A 155 -2.00 -1.74 -16.66
C ALA A 155 -0.96 -0.62 -16.60
N LEU A 156 -1.31 0.50 -15.96
CA LEU A 156 -0.46 1.67 -15.81
C LEU A 156 0.56 1.58 -14.68
N THR A 157 0.31 0.75 -13.65
CA THR A 157 1.07 0.85 -12.39
C THR A 157 1.58 -0.47 -11.81
N GLY A 158 1.04 -1.59 -12.26
CA GLY A 158 1.23 -2.92 -11.65
C GLY A 158 0.39 -3.16 -10.40
N ASP A 159 -0.41 -2.18 -9.98
CA ASP A 159 -1.30 -2.25 -8.83
C ASP A 159 -2.74 -1.97 -9.30
N ALA A 160 -3.67 -2.85 -8.95
CA ALA A 160 -5.08 -2.70 -9.30
C ALA A 160 -5.76 -1.55 -8.54
N GLY A 161 -5.15 -1.10 -7.45
CA GLY A 161 -5.79 -0.23 -6.48
C GLY A 161 -6.87 -0.95 -5.69
N GLN A 162 -7.59 -0.16 -4.89
CA GLN A 162 -8.70 -0.63 -4.07
C GLN A 162 -10.02 -0.12 -4.64
N ASN A 163 -10.93 -1.05 -4.93
CA ASN A 163 -12.28 -0.71 -5.35
C ASN A 163 -13.21 -0.58 -4.15
N LEU A 164 -13.87 0.57 -4.04
CA LEU A 164 -14.90 0.86 -3.04
C LEU A 164 -16.28 0.93 -3.71
N ARG A 165 -17.30 0.47 -2.98
CA ARG A 165 -18.71 0.59 -3.34
C ARG A 165 -19.48 1.10 -2.14
N ILE A 166 -20.40 2.04 -2.34
CA ILE A 166 -21.19 2.61 -1.24
C ILE A 166 -22.48 1.82 -1.08
N GLY A 167 -22.78 1.41 0.16
CA GLY A 167 -24.03 0.73 0.52
C GLY A 167 -23.86 -0.71 1.01
N GLU A 168 -24.97 -1.42 1.22
CA GLU A 168 -24.96 -2.81 1.68
C GLU A 168 -24.75 -3.80 0.53
N ARG A 169 -24.02 -4.90 0.82
CA ARG A 169 -23.88 -6.01 -0.12
C ARG A 169 -25.28 -6.57 -0.43
N PRO A 170 -25.71 -6.66 -1.69
CA PRO A 170 -27.03 -7.20 -2.01
C PRO A 170 -27.15 -8.62 -1.45
N THR A 171 -28.20 -8.86 -0.66
CA THR A 171 -28.56 -10.16 -0.06
C THR A 171 -29.06 -11.19 -1.09
N SER A 172 -29.16 -10.76 -2.35
CA SER A 172 -29.57 -11.53 -3.50
C SER A 172 -28.36 -11.74 -4.41
N THR A 173 -28.08 -12.99 -4.76
CA THR A 173 -27.25 -13.35 -5.91
C THR A 173 -27.98 -12.94 -7.20
N SER A 174 -28.13 -11.64 -7.44
CA SER A 174 -28.57 -11.15 -8.73
C SER A 174 -27.36 -11.15 -9.66
N THR A 175 -27.21 -12.24 -10.40
CA THR A 175 -26.40 -12.28 -11.63
C THR A 175 -27.06 -11.37 -12.66
N HIS A 176 -26.83 -10.07 -12.57
CA HIS A 176 -26.97 -9.16 -13.69
C HIS A 176 -25.58 -8.94 -14.27
N GLY A 177 -25.35 -9.54 -15.44
CA GLY A 177 -24.07 -9.52 -16.14
C GLY A 177 -23.18 -10.75 -15.93
N ALA A 178 -23.75 -11.94 -15.72
CA ALA A 178 -23.05 -13.17 -16.10
C ALA A 178 -23.17 -13.33 -17.62
N THR A 179 -22.51 -12.45 -18.36
CA THR A 179 -22.25 -12.66 -19.78
C THR A 179 -20.88 -13.32 -19.90
N GLU A 180 -20.89 -14.51 -20.48
CA GLU A 180 -19.71 -15.23 -20.95
C GLU A 180 -18.92 -14.31 -21.92
N GLU A 181 -17.70 -13.90 -21.49
CA GLU A 181 -16.58 -13.15 -22.14
C GLU A 181 -16.91 -11.83 -22.92
N PRO A 182 -16.34 -10.61 -22.62
CA PRO A 182 -14.92 -10.13 -22.74
C PRO A 182 -14.52 -8.90 -21.80
N PRO A 183 -13.35 -8.15 -21.83
CA PRO A 183 -12.06 -8.18 -22.58
C PRO A 183 -10.93 -8.90 -21.77
N PRO A 184 -9.65 -9.01 -22.20
CA PRO A 184 -8.88 -10.28 -22.15
C PRO A 184 -8.43 -10.76 -20.76
N TYR A 185 -8.71 -10.02 -19.69
CA TYR A 185 -8.63 -10.48 -18.30
C TYR A 185 -9.32 -9.48 -17.37
N ARG A 186 -9.80 -9.96 -16.22
CA ARG A 186 -10.15 -9.11 -15.06
C ARG A 186 -9.04 -9.23 -14.04
N VAL A 187 -8.43 -8.13 -13.65
CA VAL A 187 -7.56 -8.13 -12.48
C VAL A 187 -8.41 -8.49 -11.25
N PRO A 188 -7.96 -9.37 -10.34
CA PRO A 188 -8.73 -9.72 -9.13
C PRO A 188 -8.89 -8.50 -8.20
N SER A 189 -9.86 -7.63 -8.47
CA SER A 189 -10.24 -6.54 -7.58
C SER A 189 -11.45 -6.98 -6.75
N ARG A 190 -11.30 -7.09 -5.43
CA ARG A 190 -12.45 -7.24 -4.54
C ARG A 190 -13.00 -5.86 -4.23
N GLY A 191 -14.23 -5.58 -4.66
CA GLY A 191 -14.94 -4.37 -4.26
C GLY A 191 -15.31 -4.46 -2.78
N THR A 192 -14.81 -3.54 -1.97
CA THR A 192 -15.20 -3.40 -0.56
C THR A 192 -16.47 -2.54 -0.48
N PHE A 193 -17.48 -3.04 0.22
CA PHE A 193 -18.67 -2.24 0.54
C PHE A 193 -18.36 -1.37 1.76
N VAL A 194 -18.60 -0.07 1.64
CA VAL A 194 -18.28 0.93 2.65
C VAL A 194 -19.46 1.88 2.86
N SER A 195 -19.48 2.56 4.00
CA SER A 195 -20.41 3.67 4.21
C SER A 195 -20.03 4.87 3.31
N GLU A 196 -20.95 5.81 3.13
CA GLU A 196 -20.63 7.05 2.41
C GLU A 196 -19.54 7.86 3.13
N GLU A 197 -19.57 7.89 4.47
CA GLU A 197 -18.57 8.59 5.29
C GLU A 197 -17.18 7.99 5.13
N ASP A 198 -17.09 6.66 5.09
CA ASP A 198 -15.83 5.95 4.84
C ASP A 198 -15.34 6.17 3.41
N ALA A 199 -16.24 6.20 2.42
CA ALA A 199 -15.88 6.53 1.04
C ALA A 199 -15.37 7.97 0.91
N TYR A 200 -16.02 8.93 1.56
CA TYR A 200 -15.56 10.32 1.62
C TYR A 200 -14.16 10.41 2.22
N THR A 201 -13.97 9.78 3.38
CA THR A 201 -12.69 9.79 4.11
C THR A 201 -11.60 9.14 3.27
N GLY A 202 -11.86 7.97 2.70
CA GLY A 202 -10.91 7.23 1.86
C GLY A 202 -10.48 8.03 0.64
N MET A 203 -11.42 8.64 -0.09
CA MET A 203 -11.08 9.47 -1.26
C MET A 203 -10.36 10.76 -0.89
N ARG A 204 -10.76 11.44 0.20
CA ARG A 204 -10.08 12.66 0.67
C ARG A 204 -8.64 12.36 1.03
N VAL A 205 -8.41 11.36 1.88
CA VAL A 205 -7.07 10.93 2.29
C VAL A 205 -6.24 10.51 1.07
N ALA A 206 -6.83 9.78 0.12
CA ALA A 206 -6.13 9.40 -1.10
C ALA A 206 -5.65 10.61 -1.90
N LEU A 207 -6.53 11.57 -2.19
CA LEU A 207 -6.16 12.77 -2.96
C LEU A 207 -5.12 13.63 -2.20
N ASP A 208 -5.28 13.79 -0.89
CA ASP A 208 -4.33 14.57 -0.06
C ASP A 208 -2.94 13.90 0.00
N ASN A 209 -2.87 12.57 -0.19
CA ASN A 209 -1.64 11.77 -0.22
C ASN A 209 -1.19 11.42 -1.64
N ASN A 210 -1.62 12.18 -2.64
CA ASN A 210 -1.22 12.00 -4.04
C ASN A 210 -1.52 10.59 -4.60
N ARG A 211 -2.56 9.91 -4.12
CA ARG A 211 -3.07 8.67 -4.70
C ARG A 211 -4.14 8.99 -5.73
N PRO A 212 -4.09 8.39 -6.94
CA PRO A 212 -5.08 8.65 -7.98
C PRO A 212 -6.43 8.06 -7.57
N VAL A 213 -7.50 8.81 -7.81
CA VAL A 213 -8.87 8.35 -7.57
C VAL A 213 -9.66 8.45 -8.86
N SER A 214 -10.36 7.36 -9.21
CA SER A 214 -11.27 7.29 -10.35
C SER A 214 -12.63 6.78 -9.90
N LEU A 215 -13.68 7.13 -10.65
CA LEU A 215 -15.06 6.76 -10.34
C LEU A 215 -15.77 6.29 -11.61
N ALA A 216 -16.58 5.24 -11.53
CA ALA A 216 -17.40 4.77 -12.63
C ALA A 216 -18.89 4.81 -12.28
N THR A 217 -19.72 5.14 -13.27
CA THR A 217 -21.18 5.07 -13.20
C THR A 217 -21.69 3.71 -13.71
N MET A 218 -22.88 3.30 -13.29
CA MET A 218 -23.57 2.10 -13.77
C MET A 218 -24.55 2.44 -14.90
N GLY A 219 -24.98 1.45 -15.69
CA GLY A 219 -25.89 1.65 -16.83
C GLY A 219 -27.36 1.94 -16.48
N LYS A 220 -27.63 2.72 -15.43
CA LYS A 220 -29.00 3.04 -15.00
C LYS A 220 -29.21 4.53 -15.13
N GLU A 221 -30.03 4.95 -16.10
CA GLU A 221 -30.44 6.35 -16.26
C GLU A 221 -31.05 6.90 -14.95
N VAL A 222 -30.35 7.82 -14.30
CA VAL A 222 -30.69 8.33 -12.94
C VAL A 222 -30.80 9.84 -12.84
N ASN A 223 -30.85 10.56 -13.95
CA ASN A 223 -30.93 12.02 -13.99
C ASN A 223 -29.93 12.78 -13.10
N ASP A 224 -28.68 12.32 -13.02
CA ASP A 224 -27.65 12.93 -12.17
C ASP A 224 -26.68 13.85 -12.90
N GLY A 225 -26.82 13.96 -14.23
CA GLY A 225 -25.97 14.78 -15.09
C GLY A 225 -24.66 14.11 -15.51
N LEU A 226 -24.52 12.81 -15.25
CA LEU A 226 -23.40 12.00 -15.71
C LEU A 226 -23.81 11.12 -16.90
N MET A 227 -22.82 10.79 -17.74
CA MET A 227 -22.94 9.67 -18.66
C MET A 227 -22.95 8.35 -17.89
N GLU A 228 -23.87 7.47 -18.28
CA GLU A 228 -24.02 6.14 -17.73
C GLU A 228 -23.00 5.14 -18.28
N SER A 229 -22.64 4.14 -17.48
CA SER A 229 -21.58 3.16 -17.81
C SER A 229 -20.27 3.82 -18.24
N HIS A 230 -19.91 4.92 -17.58
CA HIS A 230 -18.77 5.75 -17.94
C HIS A 230 -17.82 5.95 -16.76
N ALA A 231 -16.54 6.16 -17.06
CA ALA A 231 -15.50 6.37 -16.07
C ALA A 231 -15.03 7.82 -16.06
N TYR A 232 -14.74 8.32 -14.86
CA TYR A 232 -14.33 9.69 -14.57
C TYR A 232 -13.08 9.70 -13.70
N THR A 233 -12.25 10.72 -13.89
CA THR A 233 -11.21 11.07 -12.92
C THR A 233 -11.85 11.84 -11.78
N VAL A 234 -11.55 11.48 -10.53
CA VAL A 234 -11.94 12.28 -9.36
C VAL A 234 -10.82 13.29 -9.09
N THR A 235 -11.14 14.58 -9.14
CA THR A 235 -10.16 15.66 -8.96
C THR A 235 -10.26 16.36 -7.62
N ASP A 236 -11.42 16.32 -6.95
CA ASP A 236 -11.57 16.86 -5.60
C ASP A 236 -12.75 16.25 -4.84
N ILE A 237 -12.50 16.07 -3.54
CA ILE A 237 -13.43 15.80 -2.43
C ILE A 237 -14.27 17.04 -2.08
N GLN A 238 -15.35 17.05 -1.30
CA GLN A 238 -15.63 18.10 -0.29
C GLN A 238 -16.94 17.80 0.46
N GLN A 239 -17.02 18.16 1.75
CA GLN A 239 -18.32 18.25 2.43
C GLN A 239 -18.82 19.70 2.41
N ARG A 240 -20.06 19.90 1.97
CA ARG A 240 -20.75 21.20 1.98
C ARG A 240 -22.24 20.98 2.27
N ASP A 241 -22.77 21.75 3.22
CA ASP A 241 -24.19 21.70 3.62
C ASP A 241 -24.68 20.31 4.04
N GLY A 242 -23.81 19.52 4.67
CA GLY A 242 -24.13 18.15 5.10
C GLY A 242 -24.15 17.11 3.98
N HIS A 243 -23.68 17.48 2.78
CA HIS A 243 -23.58 16.57 1.64
C HIS A 243 -22.13 16.41 1.17
N THR A 244 -21.83 15.23 0.64
CA THR A 244 -20.55 14.92 0.01
C THR A 244 -20.57 15.27 -1.48
N TRP A 245 -19.71 16.20 -1.89
CA TRP A 245 -19.59 16.69 -3.26
C TRP A 245 -18.34 16.16 -3.97
N VAL A 246 -18.63 15.47 -5.07
CA VAL A 246 -17.84 14.91 -6.17
C VAL A 246 -17.31 15.87 -7.22
N THR A 247 -16.05 16.33 -7.26
CA THR A 247 -15.55 16.98 -8.49
C THR A 247 -14.95 15.93 -9.44
N LEU A 248 -15.57 15.79 -10.61
CA LEU A 248 -15.23 14.80 -11.61
C LEU A 248 -14.73 15.46 -12.89
N ARG A 249 -13.72 14.87 -13.54
CA ARG A 249 -13.32 15.20 -14.91
C ARG A 249 -13.72 14.06 -15.86
N ASN A 250 -14.47 14.41 -16.89
CA ASN A 250 -14.89 13.51 -17.96
C ASN A 250 -13.73 13.33 -18.97
N PRO A 251 -13.32 12.08 -19.30
CA PRO A 251 -12.28 11.83 -20.29
C PRO A 251 -12.64 12.35 -21.69
N TYR A 252 -13.91 12.56 -22.04
CA TYR A 252 -14.31 13.24 -23.29
C TYR A 252 -13.88 14.72 -23.36
N ALA A 253 -13.34 15.26 -22.26
CA ALA A 253 -12.99 16.67 -22.11
C ALA A 253 -14.17 17.66 -22.23
N HIS A 254 -15.41 17.15 -22.22
CA HIS A 254 -16.63 17.93 -22.08
C HIS A 254 -17.71 17.13 -21.35
N ASN A 255 -18.74 17.82 -20.88
CA ASN A 255 -19.98 17.21 -20.39
C ASN A 255 -21.16 17.54 -21.33
N GLN A 256 -20.89 18.04 -22.55
CA GLN A 256 -21.89 18.17 -23.62
C GLN A 256 -22.29 16.80 -24.16
N GLN A 257 -23.54 16.67 -24.59
CA GLN A 257 -24.23 15.40 -24.68
C GLN A 257 -24.50 15.00 -26.15
N ASP A 258 -24.04 13.81 -26.56
CA ASP A 258 -24.62 13.02 -27.67
C ASP A 258 -25.58 11.94 -27.08
N GLY A 259 -26.59 12.38 -26.32
CA GLY A 259 -27.75 11.56 -25.93
C GLY A 259 -27.88 10.98 -24.51
N ALA A 260 -26.96 11.13 -23.54
CA ALA A 260 -27.06 10.40 -22.24
C ALA A 260 -26.62 11.10 -20.91
N SER A 261 -26.83 12.40 -20.70
CA SER A 261 -26.69 13.11 -19.41
C SER A 261 -27.90 14.01 -19.16
N GLU A 262 -28.58 13.90 -18.03
CA GLU A 262 -29.91 14.52 -17.90
C GLU A 262 -29.92 15.94 -17.29
N ARG A 263 -28.78 16.52 -16.88
CA ARG A 263 -28.68 17.93 -16.44
C ARG A 263 -27.33 18.57 -16.73
N GLY A 264 -27.30 19.50 -17.69
CA GLY A 264 -26.27 20.53 -17.81
C GLY A 264 -25.32 20.32 -18.99
N ASP A 265 -25.73 20.77 -20.17
CA ASP A 265 -24.88 20.93 -21.35
C ASP A 265 -23.76 21.94 -21.07
N THR A 266 -22.57 21.46 -20.72
CA THR A 266 -21.41 22.32 -20.52
C THR A 266 -20.21 21.83 -21.33
N ALA A 267 -19.57 22.75 -22.07
CA ALA A 267 -18.28 22.54 -22.72
C ALA A 267 -17.12 22.32 -21.71
N SER A 268 -17.43 22.33 -20.41
CA SER A 268 -16.46 22.08 -19.35
C SER A 268 -16.12 20.60 -19.27
N PRO A 269 -14.84 20.21 -19.13
CA PRO A 269 -14.44 18.83 -18.86
C PRO A 269 -14.80 18.39 -17.45
N THR A 270 -15.06 19.33 -16.54
CA THR A 270 -15.34 19.06 -15.12
C THR A 270 -16.80 19.29 -14.76
N THR A 271 -17.33 18.41 -13.92
CA THR A 271 -18.67 18.51 -13.32
C THR A 271 -18.61 18.25 -11.81
N ILE A 272 -19.61 18.72 -11.08
CA ILE A 272 -19.70 18.56 -9.63
C ILE A 272 -21.01 17.84 -9.30
N VAL A 273 -20.92 16.71 -8.61
CA VAL A 273 -22.05 15.82 -8.30
C VAL A 273 -22.13 15.49 -6.81
N ARG A 274 -23.28 14.98 -6.38
CA ARG A 274 -23.52 14.56 -5.00
C ARG A 274 -23.32 13.05 -4.85
N LEU A 275 -22.37 12.65 -4.01
CA LEU A 275 -22.02 11.24 -3.81
C LEU A 275 -23.18 10.44 -3.21
N ASP A 276 -23.86 11.02 -2.23
CA ASP A 276 -25.04 10.46 -1.57
C ASP A 276 -26.19 10.23 -2.56
N GLN A 277 -26.39 11.17 -3.48
CA GLN A 277 -27.37 11.06 -4.55
C GLN A 277 -27.00 9.96 -5.55
N MET A 278 -25.74 9.87 -5.98
CA MET A 278 -25.28 8.81 -6.88
C MET A 278 -25.40 7.42 -6.25
N ALA A 279 -25.05 7.29 -4.96
CA ALA A 279 -25.16 6.04 -4.23
C ALA A 279 -26.63 5.61 -4.05
N SER A 280 -27.50 6.53 -3.62
CA SER A 280 -28.92 6.23 -3.36
C SER A 280 -29.77 6.01 -4.62
N SER A 281 -29.42 6.63 -5.75
CA SER A 281 -30.08 6.41 -7.04
C SER A 281 -29.65 5.10 -7.71
N GLY A 282 -28.49 4.57 -7.31
CA GLY A 282 -27.84 3.41 -7.93
C GLY A 282 -27.00 3.75 -9.16
N ALA A 283 -26.67 5.04 -9.36
CA ALA A 283 -25.80 5.53 -10.41
C ALA A 283 -24.33 5.15 -10.20
N LEU A 284 -23.90 5.10 -8.94
CA LEU A 284 -22.50 4.85 -8.58
C LEU A 284 -22.13 3.38 -8.77
N GLY A 285 -21.21 3.08 -9.69
CA GLY A 285 -20.71 1.72 -9.92
C GLY A 285 -19.58 1.33 -8.99
N GLU A 286 -18.46 2.05 -9.08
CA GLU A 286 -17.30 1.83 -8.23
C GLU A 286 -16.43 3.08 -8.13
N ILE A 287 -15.66 3.15 -7.05
CA ILE A 287 -14.59 4.12 -6.85
C ILE A 287 -13.30 3.31 -6.78
N ASN A 288 -12.30 3.66 -7.57
CA ASN A 288 -10.98 3.05 -7.50
C ASN A 288 -9.98 4.04 -6.88
N ILE A 289 -9.32 3.62 -5.81
CA ILE A 289 -8.19 4.34 -5.21
C ILE A 289 -6.92 3.60 -5.61
N GLY A 290 -6.14 4.19 -6.51
CA GLY A 290 -4.90 3.59 -7.02
C GLY A 290 -3.73 3.67 -6.03
N PRO A 291 -2.52 3.32 -6.50
CA PRO A 291 -1.37 3.09 -5.64
C PRO A 291 -0.81 4.37 -5.05
N ALA A 292 0.03 4.18 -4.03
CA ALA A 292 0.90 5.20 -3.48
C ALA A 292 1.85 5.84 -4.52
N PRO A 293 2.30 7.08 -4.33
CA PRO A 293 3.46 7.63 -5.03
C PRO A 293 4.69 6.72 -4.90
N ARG A 294 5.48 6.61 -5.96
CA ARG A 294 6.72 5.81 -5.92
C ARG A 294 7.69 6.43 -4.91
N GLY A 295 8.25 5.62 -4.03
CA GLY A 295 9.26 6.08 -3.06
C GLY A 295 8.71 6.90 -1.89
N GLN A 296 7.39 7.02 -1.73
CA GLN A 296 6.77 7.54 -0.51
C GLN A 296 6.22 6.40 0.34
N SER A 297 6.68 6.39 1.59
CA SER A 297 5.99 5.89 2.76
C SER A 297 4.65 6.62 2.92
N LEU A 298 3.52 5.91 3.05
CA LEU A 298 2.18 6.49 3.16
C LEU A 298 1.44 6.06 4.42
N ASP A 299 0.78 7.04 5.04
CA ASP A 299 -0.35 6.83 5.95
C ASP A 299 -1.54 6.22 5.17
N GLY A 300 -1.93 4.97 5.44
CA GLY A 300 -3.07 4.27 4.80
C GLY A 300 -4.22 3.96 5.76
N ILE A 301 -5.38 3.51 5.26
CA ILE A 301 -6.43 2.87 6.07
C ILE A 301 -6.64 1.45 5.56
N LEU A 302 -6.39 0.45 6.41
CA LEU A 302 -6.60 -0.96 6.12
C LEU A 302 -7.80 -1.45 6.93
N VAL A 303 -8.76 -2.09 6.27
CA VAL A 303 -10.04 -2.48 6.90
C VAL A 303 -10.22 -3.98 6.82
N GLY A 304 -10.39 -4.63 7.97
CA GLY A 304 -10.82 -6.02 8.10
C GLY A 304 -12.31 -6.18 7.81
N GLU A 305 -12.65 -7.23 7.06
CA GLU A 305 -14.01 -7.69 6.81
C GLU A 305 -14.54 -8.55 8.00
N ALA A 306 -15.68 -9.22 7.83
CA ALA A 306 -16.24 -10.12 8.85
C ALA A 306 -15.52 -11.47 8.97
N ARG A 307 -14.54 -11.75 8.10
CA ARG A 307 -13.72 -12.95 8.10
C ARG A 307 -12.34 -12.61 8.69
N PRO A 308 -11.56 -13.60 9.15
CA PRO A 308 -10.18 -13.34 9.53
C PRO A 308 -9.40 -12.76 8.34
N ASP A 309 -8.90 -11.54 8.47
CA ASP A 309 -8.13 -10.85 7.43
C ASP A 309 -6.67 -10.66 7.83
N ARG A 310 -5.81 -10.52 6.82
CA ARG A 310 -4.40 -10.16 7.01
C ARG A 310 -4.13 -8.79 6.39
N MET A 311 -3.88 -7.81 7.24
CA MET A 311 -3.63 -6.41 6.88
C MET A 311 -2.14 -6.12 7.03
N GLN A 312 -1.51 -5.72 5.93
CA GLN A 312 -0.08 -5.38 5.92
C GLN A 312 0.08 -3.91 5.60
N GLY A 313 0.46 -3.11 6.59
CA GLY A 313 0.87 -1.74 6.35
C GLY A 313 2.36 -1.64 6.08
N GLY A 314 2.73 -0.49 5.56
CA GLY A 314 4.03 -0.22 4.98
C GLY A 314 4.86 0.65 5.90
N ILE A 315 5.37 1.74 5.34
CA ILE A 315 6.00 2.80 6.09
C ILE A 315 4.97 3.94 6.11
N GLY A 316 4.70 4.63 7.23
CA GLY A 316 3.75 5.74 7.37
C GLY A 316 2.75 5.50 8.52
N GLN A 317 1.88 6.45 8.87
CA GLN A 317 0.84 6.27 9.89
C GLN A 317 -0.38 5.51 9.35
N ASP A 318 -0.30 4.19 9.34
CA ASP A 318 -1.41 3.33 8.90
C ASP A 318 -2.53 3.21 9.95
N THR A 319 -3.79 3.34 9.56
CA THR A 319 -4.96 3.11 10.42
C THR A 319 -5.57 1.76 10.09
N TYR A 320 -5.59 0.84 11.06
CA TYR A 320 -6.13 -0.51 10.87
C TYR A 320 -7.49 -0.62 11.55
N LEU A 321 -8.56 -0.76 10.79
CA LEU A 321 -9.89 -1.06 11.30
C LEU A 321 -10.02 -2.58 11.44
N VAL A 322 -9.88 -3.10 12.66
CA VAL A 322 -9.76 -4.53 12.94
C VAL A 322 -11.04 -5.13 13.52
N GLY A 323 -11.31 -6.35 13.10
CA GLY A 323 -12.37 -7.23 13.58
C GLY A 323 -11.84 -8.52 14.21
N ARG A 324 -12.75 -9.47 14.40
CA ARG A 324 -12.46 -10.73 15.06
C ARG A 324 -11.59 -11.62 14.16
N ASN A 325 -10.50 -12.10 14.76
CA ASN A 325 -9.48 -12.99 14.20
C ASN A 325 -8.60 -12.35 13.12
N ASP A 326 -8.58 -11.02 13.02
CA ASP A 326 -7.69 -10.33 12.10
C ASP A 326 -6.24 -10.40 12.55
N THR A 327 -5.35 -10.29 11.58
CA THR A 327 -3.90 -10.22 11.75
C THR A 327 -3.37 -8.96 11.09
N VAL A 328 -2.72 -8.10 11.87
CA VAL A 328 -2.06 -6.89 11.40
C VAL A 328 -0.56 -7.09 11.42
N MET A 329 0.12 -6.65 10.38
CA MET A 329 1.58 -6.56 10.33
C MET A 329 1.92 -5.18 9.79
N ASP A 330 2.70 -4.42 10.53
CA ASP A 330 3.15 -3.10 10.12
C ASP A 330 4.67 -3.08 10.09
N SER A 331 5.25 -2.61 8.98
CA SER A 331 6.68 -2.79 8.75
C SER A 331 7.53 -1.75 9.46
N ASP A 332 6.97 -0.58 9.76
CA ASP A 332 7.65 0.48 10.51
C ASP A 332 7.05 0.73 11.91
N GLY A 333 5.84 0.22 12.16
CA GLY A 333 5.13 0.33 13.43
C GLY A 333 4.44 1.68 13.64
N HIS A 334 4.33 2.51 12.60
CA HIS A 334 3.69 3.81 12.65
C HIS A 334 2.20 3.68 12.27
N GLY A 335 1.31 4.21 13.09
CA GLY A 335 -0.11 4.08 12.81
C GLY A 335 -1.00 4.01 14.03
N GLU A 336 -2.24 3.56 13.84
CA GLU A 336 -3.16 3.28 14.92
C GLU A 336 -4.08 2.10 14.60
N LEU A 337 -4.41 1.33 15.64
CA LEU A 337 -5.37 0.25 15.57
C LEU A 337 -6.73 0.72 16.08
N ARG A 338 -7.81 0.41 15.36
CA ARG A 338 -9.19 0.67 15.79
C ARG A 338 -10.00 -0.61 15.81
N TRP A 339 -10.60 -0.94 16.95
CA TRP A 339 -11.56 -2.04 17.07
C TRP A 339 -12.97 -1.49 17.29
N GLY A 340 -13.90 -1.81 16.39
CA GLY A 340 -15.29 -1.32 16.51
C GLY A 340 -15.38 0.21 16.54
N GLY A 341 -14.50 0.88 15.76
CA GLY A 341 -14.38 2.33 15.69
C GLY A 341 -13.60 2.99 16.84
N ARG A 342 -13.21 2.26 17.89
CA ARG A 342 -12.45 2.81 19.03
C ARG A 342 -10.96 2.58 18.83
N ALA A 343 -10.17 3.64 18.94
CA ALA A 343 -8.71 3.57 18.93
C ALA A 343 -8.19 2.78 20.14
N LEU A 344 -7.34 1.80 19.86
CA LEU A 344 -6.60 1.04 20.84
C LEU A 344 -5.33 1.81 21.20
N THR A 345 -5.01 1.91 22.49
CA THR A 345 -3.86 2.68 23.00
C THR A 345 -2.90 1.85 23.83
N GLY A 346 -3.20 0.55 24.02
CA GLY A 346 -2.43 -0.36 24.86
C GLY A 346 -2.94 -0.42 26.29
N GLY A 347 -2.07 -0.80 27.23
CA GLY A 347 -2.46 -1.09 28.60
C GLY A 347 -1.29 -1.23 29.56
N ALA A 348 -1.64 -1.29 30.85
CA ALA A 348 -0.69 -1.50 31.93
C ALA A 348 -0.87 -2.88 32.54
N ARG A 349 0.22 -3.45 33.04
CA ARG A 349 0.23 -4.71 33.80
C ARG A 349 0.17 -4.41 35.29
N ALA A 350 -0.74 -5.06 36.01
CA ALA A 350 -0.82 -4.94 37.47
C ALA A 350 0.11 -5.93 38.19
N GLU A 351 0.44 -5.62 39.44
CA GLU A 351 1.16 -6.54 40.32
C GLU A 351 0.29 -7.80 40.56
N GLY A 352 0.80 -8.96 40.13
CA GLY A 352 0.07 -10.24 40.20
C GLY A 352 -0.54 -10.71 38.88
N ASP A 353 -0.61 -9.84 37.85
CA ASP A 353 -0.98 -10.28 36.50
C ASP A 353 0.10 -11.23 35.92
N PRO A 354 -0.30 -12.21 35.09
CA PRO A 354 0.65 -13.05 34.37
C PRO A 354 1.69 -12.21 33.61
N PRO A 355 2.92 -12.72 33.45
CA PRO A 355 3.91 -12.06 32.61
C PRO A 355 3.35 -11.73 31.22
N ASN A 356 3.74 -10.57 30.67
CA ASN A 356 3.35 -10.10 29.35
C ASN A 356 1.84 -9.97 29.09
N THR A 357 1.03 -9.84 30.15
CA THR A 357 -0.41 -9.60 30.06
C THR A 357 -0.73 -8.21 30.61
N TYR A 358 -1.39 -7.39 29.81
CA TYR A 358 -1.70 -5.98 30.10
C TYR A 358 -3.19 -5.72 29.89
N ARG A 359 -3.75 -4.73 30.60
CA ARG A 359 -5.16 -4.36 30.48
C ARG A 359 -5.29 -2.88 30.11
N SER A 360 -6.21 -2.58 29.21
CA SER A 360 -6.54 -1.18 28.89
C SER A 360 -7.07 -0.46 30.14
N ALA A 361 -6.92 0.87 30.18
CA ALA A 361 -7.35 1.67 31.33
C ALA A 361 -8.86 1.58 31.61
N ASP A 362 -9.69 1.38 30.58
CA ASP A 362 -11.13 1.14 30.71
C ASP A 362 -11.48 -0.34 30.97
N GLY A 363 -10.48 -1.23 30.98
CA GLY A 363 -10.62 -2.66 31.19
C GLY A 363 -11.43 -3.38 30.10
N GLU A 364 -11.64 -2.76 28.94
CA GLU A 364 -12.37 -3.36 27.81
C GLU A 364 -11.50 -4.33 26.99
N TYR A 365 -10.17 -4.10 26.98
CA TYR A 365 -9.22 -4.88 26.19
C TYR A 365 -8.13 -5.49 27.07
N THR A 366 -7.73 -6.71 26.72
CA THR A 366 -6.55 -7.40 27.27
C THR A 366 -5.54 -7.59 26.17
N TYR A 367 -4.29 -7.28 26.45
CA TYR A 367 -3.16 -7.42 25.53
C TYR A 367 -2.22 -8.49 26.07
N ALA A 368 -1.98 -9.54 25.31
CA ALA A 368 -1.08 -10.63 25.67
C ALA A 368 0.04 -10.72 24.64
N LEU A 369 1.28 -10.45 25.06
CA LEU A 369 2.46 -10.45 24.19
C LEU A 369 3.20 -11.80 24.29
N ALA A 370 3.32 -12.49 23.17
CA ALA A 370 4.08 -13.74 23.05
C ALA A 370 5.14 -13.59 21.94
N GLY A 371 6.41 -13.48 22.34
CA GLY A 371 7.48 -13.13 21.40
C GLY A 371 7.23 -11.76 20.78
N THR A 372 7.07 -11.71 19.47
CA THR A 372 6.73 -10.49 18.71
C THR A 372 5.27 -10.43 18.28
N THR A 373 4.42 -11.36 18.75
CA THR A 373 2.99 -11.36 18.40
C THR A 373 2.18 -10.85 19.58
N LEU A 374 1.50 -9.72 19.38
CA LEU A 374 0.57 -9.16 20.36
C LEU A 374 -0.83 -9.68 20.06
N THR A 375 -1.42 -10.43 20.97
CA THR A 375 -2.85 -10.78 20.91
C THR A 375 -3.65 -9.73 21.65
N VAL A 376 -4.63 -9.12 20.99
CA VAL A 376 -5.58 -8.20 21.62
C VAL A 376 -6.93 -8.88 21.71
N SER A 377 -7.51 -8.96 22.91
CA SER A 377 -8.82 -9.57 23.14
C SER A 377 -9.78 -8.61 23.82
N ASN A 378 -11.06 -8.64 23.43
CA ASN A 378 -12.12 -7.87 24.07
C ASN A 378 -12.87 -8.69 25.15
N ARG A 379 -13.78 -8.06 25.90
CA ARG A 379 -14.59 -8.73 26.94
C ARG A 379 -15.53 -9.82 26.42
N ALA A 380 -15.90 -9.78 25.13
CA ALA A 380 -16.71 -10.83 24.51
C ALA A 380 -15.89 -12.08 24.17
N GLY A 381 -14.56 -12.05 24.37
CA GLY A 381 -13.66 -13.16 24.07
C GLY A 381 -13.21 -13.23 22.62
N GLU A 382 -13.50 -12.18 21.83
CA GLU A 382 -12.99 -12.04 20.47
C GLU A 382 -11.55 -11.52 20.50
N SER A 383 -10.71 -12.00 19.58
CA SER A 383 -9.28 -11.65 19.55
C SER A 383 -8.79 -11.27 18.15
N MET A 384 -7.78 -10.43 18.06
CA MET A 384 -6.98 -10.16 16.86
C MET A 384 -5.49 -10.25 17.21
N GLN A 385 -4.63 -10.30 16.19
CA GLN A 385 -3.18 -10.37 16.35
C GLN A 385 -2.48 -9.21 15.66
N VAL A 386 -1.40 -8.72 16.28
CA VAL A 386 -0.41 -7.85 15.64
C VAL A 386 0.91 -8.64 15.59
N GLU A 387 1.35 -8.98 14.39
CA GLU A 387 2.63 -9.65 14.13
C GLU A 387 3.77 -8.63 14.14
N GLN A 388 4.96 -9.11 14.53
CA GLN A 388 6.20 -8.32 14.62
C GLN A 388 6.17 -7.10 15.57
N TYR A 389 5.08 -6.93 16.31
CA TYR A 389 4.85 -5.84 17.26
C TYR A 389 6.04 -5.53 18.16
N ALA A 390 6.44 -4.27 18.18
CA ALA A 390 7.29 -3.62 19.17
C ALA A 390 6.52 -2.67 20.07
N ARG A 391 7.02 -2.50 21.31
CA ARG A 391 6.36 -1.64 22.29
C ARG A 391 6.24 -0.23 21.74
N GLY A 392 5.02 0.30 21.75
CA GLY A 392 4.70 1.61 21.17
C GLY A 392 4.26 1.58 19.71
N ASP A 393 4.40 0.45 19.00
CA ASP A 393 3.91 0.31 17.63
C ASP A 393 2.41 0.56 17.58
N LEU A 394 1.96 1.20 16.51
CA LEU A 394 0.55 1.49 16.25
C LEU A 394 -0.10 2.25 17.41
N ARG A 395 0.70 3.05 18.14
CA ARG A 395 0.35 3.79 19.37
C ARG A 395 -0.11 2.89 20.53
N LEU A 396 0.15 1.59 20.47
CA LEU A 396 -0.13 0.65 21.56
C LEU A 396 1.03 0.68 22.55
N ARG A 397 0.82 1.28 23.73
CA ARG A 397 1.82 1.31 24.79
C ARG A 397 1.57 0.20 25.81
N LEU A 398 2.59 -0.61 26.09
CA LEU A 398 2.52 -1.66 27.11
C LEU A 398 3.44 -1.30 28.28
N GLU A 399 2.85 -0.98 29.42
CA GLU A 399 3.55 -0.51 30.60
C GLU A 399 3.65 -1.62 31.66
N ASP A 400 4.86 -1.91 32.10
CA ASP A 400 5.10 -2.77 33.25
C ASP A 400 4.98 -1.97 34.55
N PRO A 401 4.62 -2.62 35.66
CA PRO A 401 4.56 -1.95 36.95
C PRO A 401 5.94 -1.37 37.29
N PRO A 402 6.01 -0.14 37.83
CA PRO A 402 7.28 0.49 38.19
C PRO A 402 8.02 -0.40 39.18
N VAL A 403 9.25 -0.78 38.82
CA VAL A 403 10.13 -1.55 39.71
C VAL A 403 10.39 -0.69 40.94
N ARG A 404 9.89 -1.10 42.11
CA ARG A 404 10.10 -0.36 43.35
C ARG A 404 11.60 -0.22 43.61
N THR A 405 12.10 1.00 43.45
CA THR A 405 13.47 1.40 43.75
C THR A 405 13.75 1.17 45.24
N GLN A 406 14.54 0.15 45.58
CA GLN A 406 15.28 0.18 46.84
C GLN A 406 16.49 1.11 46.63
N ASN A 407 16.52 2.17 47.44
CA ASN A 407 17.55 3.20 47.43
C ASN A 407 18.95 2.60 47.61
N GLU A 408 19.76 2.58 46.56
CA GLU A 408 21.22 2.49 46.66
C GLU A 408 21.91 3.62 45.87
N PRO A 409 23.06 4.14 46.36
CA PRO A 409 23.59 5.45 45.99
C PRO A 409 24.12 5.53 44.55
N GLN A 410 24.15 6.75 44.04
CA GLN A 410 24.64 7.15 42.71
C GLN A 410 26.12 6.79 42.48
N GLN A 411 26.40 5.79 41.62
CA GLN A 411 27.65 5.70 40.86
C GLN A 411 27.37 5.14 39.45
N GLY A 412 27.49 6.00 38.44
CA GLY A 412 27.07 5.78 37.05
C GLY A 412 27.91 4.82 36.20
N ASN A 413 28.85 4.06 36.77
CA ASN A 413 29.69 3.12 35.99
C ASN A 413 29.45 1.64 36.31
N GLY A 414 28.77 1.30 37.41
CA GLY A 414 28.68 -0.10 37.86
C GLY A 414 27.70 -0.99 37.09
N ALA A 415 26.74 -0.44 36.36
CA ALA A 415 25.71 -1.22 35.66
C ALA A 415 26.18 -1.74 34.29
N LEU A 416 26.96 -0.93 33.55
CA LEU A 416 27.54 -1.34 32.26
C LEU A 416 28.65 -2.39 32.43
N ASP A 417 29.35 -2.38 33.57
CA ASP A 417 30.41 -3.35 33.90
C ASP A 417 29.86 -4.74 34.26
N ARG A 418 28.54 -4.85 34.53
CA ARG A 418 27.86 -6.12 34.83
C ARG A 418 27.29 -6.79 33.58
N LEU A 419 27.28 -6.11 32.44
CA LEU A 419 26.84 -6.70 31.18
C LEU A 419 27.78 -7.84 30.79
N THR A 420 27.21 -8.89 30.18
CA THR A 420 28.03 -9.93 29.57
C THR A 420 28.84 -9.34 28.40
N PRO A 421 29.97 -9.95 27.99
CA PRO A 421 30.74 -9.44 26.85
C PRO A 421 29.91 -9.31 25.56
N GLN A 422 28.94 -10.22 25.36
CA GLN A 422 28.03 -10.18 24.21
C GLN A 422 27.07 -8.99 24.30
N ASP A 423 26.48 -8.76 25.48
CA ASP A 423 25.53 -7.67 25.69
C ASP A 423 26.22 -6.31 25.63
N ARG A 424 27.45 -6.25 26.13
CA ARG A 424 28.29 -5.08 26.02
C ARG A 424 28.61 -4.75 24.56
N ALA A 425 28.92 -5.75 23.74
CA ALA A 425 29.16 -5.54 22.31
C ALA A 425 27.92 -5.01 21.57
N VAL A 426 26.71 -5.51 21.89
CA VAL A 426 25.47 -5.00 21.31
C VAL A 426 25.18 -3.57 21.78
N TYR A 427 25.35 -3.30 23.08
CA TYR A 427 25.25 -1.95 23.64
C TYR A 427 26.18 -0.96 22.95
N ASP A 428 27.46 -1.31 22.81
CA ASP A 428 28.46 -0.43 22.20
C ASP A 428 28.13 -0.14 20.72
N ARG A 429 27.56 -1.11 19.99
CA ARG A 429 27.08 -0.90 18.61
C ARG A 429 25.88 0.05 18.55
N MET A 430 24.92 -0.10 19.46
CA MET A 430 23.77 0.79 19.56
C MET A 430 24.19 2.21 19.95
N PHE A 431 25.10 2.33 20.91
CA PHE A 431 25.71 3.60 21.29
C PHE A 431 26.41 4.25 20.10
N THR A 432 27.24 3.49 19.37
CA THR A 432 27.94 3.96 18.17
C THR A 432 26.96 4.45 17.08
N ALA A 433 25.85 3.74 16.86
CA ALA A 433 24.83 4.13 15.89
C ALA A 433 24.21 5.51 16.19
N THR A 434 24.10 5.88 17.47
CA THR A 434 23.62 7.21 17.87
C THR A 434 24.67 8.31 17.66
N GLU A 435 25.96 7.98 17.58
CA GLU A 435 27.02 8.96 17.29
C GLU A 435 27.02 9.43 15.83
N ALA A 436 26.57 8.57 14.91
CA ALA A 436 26.42 8.91 13.50
C ALA A 436 25.37 10.00 13.25
N GLN A 437 24.48 10.27 14.23
CA GLN A 437 23.51 11.38 14.22
C GLN A 437 24.08 12.62 14.92
N SER A 438 25.28 13.03 14.53
CA SER A 438 26.08 14.03 15.23
C SER A 438 25.33 15.36 15.43
N GLY A 439 25.06 15.71 16.69
CA GLY A 439 24.39 16.95 17.12
C GLY A 439 22.96 16.78 17.65
N ALA A 440 22.33 15.61 17.49
CA ALA A 440 20.94 15.39 17.90
C ALA A 440 20.77 14.96 19.37
N TYR A 441 21.76 14.27 19.96
CA TYR A 441 21.64 13.68 21.30
C TYR A 441 22.87 13.96 22.18
N THR A 442 22.64 14.25 23.46
CA THR A 442 23.71 14.35 24.46
C THR A 442 24.34 12.98 24.75
N GLN A 443 25.51 12.95 25.41
CA GLN A 443 26.11 11.69 25.88
C GLN A 443 25.13 10.85 26.71
N GLU A 444 24.45 11.47 27.67
CA GLU A 444 23.46 10.81 28.52
C GLU A 444 22.28 10.26 27.71
N GLN A 445 21.75 11.04 26.76
CA GLN A 445 20.66 10.57 25.89
C GLN A 445 21.08 9.38 25.02
N ARG A 446 22.33 9.36 24.54
CA ARG A 446 22.89 8.22 23.80
C ARG A 446 23.02 6.98 24.67
N GLU A 447 23.46 7.14 25.93
CA GLU A 447 23.52 6.04 26.90
C GLU A 447 22.12 5.49 27.21
N ASN A 448 21.13 6.38 27.36
CA ASN A 448 19.72 6.05 27.58
C ASN A 448 19.16 5.25 26.38
N ILE A 449 19.36 5.75 25.16
CA ILE A 449 18.91 5.08 23.92
C ILE A 449 19.55 3.68 23.78
N ALA A 450 20.87 3.58 23.97
CA ALA A 450 21.59 2.31 23.84
C ALA A 450 21.15 1.29 24.90
N ALA A 451 20.90 1.72 26.13
CA ALA A 451 20.42 0.87 27.21
C ALA A 451 19.00 0.37 26.94
N ALA A 452 18.11 1.24 26.46
CA ALA A 452 16.75 0.87 26.07
C ALA A 452 16.74 -0.12 24.89
N GLY A 453 17.57 0.14 23.87
CA GLY A 453 17.75 -0.76 22.73
C GLY A 453 18.23 -2.16 23.16
N LEU A 454 19.21 -2.23 24.06
CA LEU A 454 19.69 -3.51 24.59
C LEU A 454 18.61 -4.26 25.37
N ALA A 455 17.82 -3.54 26.18
CA ALA A 455 16.71 -4.12 26.92
C ALA A 455 15.66 -4.74 25.97
N GLU A 456 15.29 -4.04 24.88
CA GLU A 456 14.37 -4.59 23.89
C GLU A 456 14.96 -5.77 23.12
N PHE A 457 16.24 -5.68 22.71
CA PHE A 457 16.94 -6.80 22.09
C PHE A 457 16.90 -8.06 22.97
N LYS A 458 17.12 -7.91 24.28
CA LYS A 458 17.04 -9.01 25.25
C LYS A 458 15.64 -9.60 25.41
N ARG A 459 14.60 -8.77 25.43
CA ARG A 459 13.22 -9.27 25.48
C ARG A 459 12.87 -10.13 24.27
N ARG A 460 13.54 -9.89 23.14
CA ARG A 460 13.31 -10.60 21.88
C ARG A 460 14.32 -11.72 21.59
N ASP A 461 15.16 -12.14 22.54
CA ASP A 461 16.25 -13.08 22.24
C ASP A 461 15.80 -14.41 21.61
N GLY A 462 14.55 -14.83 21.86
CA GLY A 462 13.93 -16.00 21.22
C GLY A 462 13.62 -15.84 19.73
N VAL A 463 13.60 -14.61 19.20
CA VAL A 463 13.28 -14.29 17.79
C VAL A 463 14.42 -13.51 17.11
N VAL A 464 14.94 -12.48 17.78
CA VAL A 464 16.09 -11.68 17.33
C VAL A 464 17.36 -12.22 18.01
N GLN A 465 17.89 -13.30 17.45
CA GLN A 465 18.99 -14.03 18.09
C GLN A 465 20.34 -13.29 18.03
N GLN A 466 20.50 -12.40 17.05
CA GLN A 466 21.74 -11.65 16.82
C GLN A 466 21.43 -10.23 16.32
N ALA A 467 22.17 -9.24 16.82
CA ALA A 467 22.14 -7.88 16.27
C ALA A 467 23.12 -7.78 15.09
N GLN A 468 22.76 -8.34 13.93
CA GLN A 468 23.64 -8.39 12.76
C GLN A 468 23.80 -7.01 12.12
N ASP A 469 22.71 -6.26 12.00
CA ASP A 469 22.72 -4.84 11.67
C ASP A 469 22.20 -4.01 12.84
N VAL A 470 22.79 -2.84 13.08
CA VAL A 470 22.36 -1.89 14.12
C VAL A 470 22.43 -0.50 13.54
N GLY A 471 21.30 0.17 13.45
CA GLY A 471 21.20 1.45 12.76
C GLY A 471 19.98 2.26 13.21
N ILE A 472 20.04 3.57 12.94
CA ILE A 472 18.89 4.47 13.13
C ILE A 472 18.19 4.62 11.79
N TYR A 473 16.89 4.33 11.77
CA TYR A 473 16.03 4.49 10.61
C TYR A 473 14.81 5.29 11.06
N GLY A 474 14.63 6.50 10.49
CA GLY A 474 13.59 7.42 10.95
C GLY A 474 13.83 7.89 12.40
N ASP A 475 12.81 7.77 13.25
CA ASP A 475 12.83 8.14 14.67
C ASP A 475 13.11 6.93 15.60
N ARG A 476 13.63 5.81 15.08
CA ARG A 476 13.86 4.58 15.86
C ARG A 476 15.28 4.05 15.70
N LEU A 477 15.79 3.44 16.77
CA LEU A 477 16.99 2.61 16.75
C LEU A 477 16.58 1.16 16.50
N PHE A 478 17.19 0.50 15.53
CA PHE A 478 16.95 -0.90 15.17
C PHE A 478 18.18 -1.77 15.45
N ALA A 479 17.92 -3.01 15.88
CA ALA A 479 18.84 -4.13 15.84
C ALA A 479 18.19 -5.28 15.05
N THR A 480 18.75 -5.61 13.89
CA THR A 480 18.14 -6.51 12.91
C THR A 480 18.87 -7.84 12.83
N TYR A 481 18.11 -8.92 12.73
CA TYR A 481 18.53 -10.30 12.54
C TYR A 481 18.02 -10.83 11.20
N PHE A 482 18.93 -11.30 10.35
CA PHE A 482 18.65 -11.82 9.02
C PHE A 482 18.84 -13.35 9.00
N PRO A 483 17.86 -14.16 9.42
CA PRO A 483 18.00 -15.62 9.48
C PRO A 483 18.28 -16.25 8.10
N ASN A 484 17.79 -15.62 7.02
CA ASN A 484 17.96 -16.07 5.64
C ASN A 484 19.01 -15.25 4.86
N GLY A 485 19.82 -14.45 5.57
CA GLY A 485 20.75 -13.50 4.98
C GLY A 485 20.10 -12.17 4.57
N GLN A 486 20.92 -11.12 4.52
CA GLN A 486 20.45 -9.76 4.27
C GLN A 486 19.77 -9.64 2.90
N GLY A 487 18.58 -9.04 2.86
CA GLY A 487 17.76 -8.89 1.64
C GLY A 487 16.78 -10.03 1.38
N ASN A 488 16.74 -11.07 2.24
CA ASN A 488 15.79 -12.18 2.13
C ASN A 488 14.86 -12.21 3.35
N GLU A 489 13.55 -12.14 3.11
CA GLU A 489 12.55 -12.23 4.18
C GLU A 489 12.37 -13.67 4.74
N PRO A 490 11.84 -13.84 5.97
CA PRO A 490 11.51 -12.78 6.93
C PRO A 490 12.74 -12.26 7.68
N ASN A 491 12.80 -10.95 7.86
CA ASN A 491 13.76 -10.28 8.73
C ASN A 491 13.12 -9.95 10.08
N PHE A 492 13.89 -10.10 11.15
CA PHE A 492 13.42 -9.82 12.51
C PHE A 492 14.18 -8.66 13.11
N HIS A 493 13.51 -7.82 13.88
CA HIS A 493 14.17 -6.67 14.49
C HIS A 493 13.69 -6.44 15.92
N ALA A 494 14.61 -5.90 16.73
CA ALA A 494 14.32 -5.23 17.98
C ALA A 494 14.46 -3.73 17.72
N ASN A 495 13.48 -2.92 18.13
CA ASN A 495 13.54 -1.49 17.90
C ASN A 495 13.03 -0.70 19.12
N VAL A 496 13.54 0.52 19.28
CA VAL A 496 13.06 1.48 20.29
C VAL A 496 12.88 2.85 19.66
N ARG A 497 11.85 3.58 20.08
CA ARG A 497 11.65 4.98 19.69
C ARG A 497 12.69 5.87 20.36
N LEU A 498 13.34 6.73 19.59
CA LEU A 498 14.46 7.54 20.06
C LEU A 498 14.02 8.62 21.07
N ASP A 499 12.86 9.22 20.87
CA ASP A 499 12.33 10.28 21.73
C ASP A 499 11.99 9.77 23.13
N GLU A 500 11.34 8.62 23.23
CA GLU A 500 11.04 7.95 24.50
C GLU A 500 12.31 7.41 25.16
N ALA A 501 13.15 6.73 24.38
CA ALA A 501 14.37 6.12 24.90
C ALA A 501 15.37 7.16 25.41
N ALA A 502 15.53 8.30 24.72
CA ALA A 502 16.42 9.38 25.16
C ALA A 502 16.06 9.95 26.53
N ASN A 503 14.78 9.87 26.92
CA ASN A 503 14.26 10.40 28.17
C ASN A 503 14.13 9.35 29.28
N THR A 504 14.44 8.08 28.99
CA THR A 504 14.42 6.99 29.98
C THR A 504 15.82 6.76 30.53
N PRO A 505 16.09 6.95 31.84
CA PRO A 505 17.43 6.79 32.38
C PRO A 505 18.00 5.39 32.11
N ALA A 506 19.23 5.32 31.59
CA ALA A 506 19.90 4.07 31.22
C ALA A 506 19.91 3.01 32.34
N ARG A 507 19.98 3.46 33.60
CA ARG A 507 19.90 2.59 34.78
C ARG A 507 18.62 1.73 34.79
N GLU A 508 17.48 2.30 34.43
CA GLU A 508 16.20 1.60 34.45
C GLU A 508 16.18 0.48 33.40
N SER A 509 16.64 0.77 32.18
CA SER A 509 16.71 -0.24 31.11
C SER A 509 17.76 -1.32 31.40
N LEU A 510 18.92 -0.97 31.98
CA LEU A 510 19.95 -1.94 32.36
C LEU A 510 19.49 -2.85 33.50
N GLN A 511 18.69 -2.35 34.46
CA GLN A 511 18.07 -3.20 35.48
C GLN A 511 17.09 -4.21 34.87
N GLN A 512 16.37 -3.83 33.80
CA GLN A 512 15.52 -4.77 33.08
C GLN A 512 16.35 -5.84 32.34
N VAL A 513 17.49 -5.47 31.75
CA VAL A 513 18.43 -6.43 31.15
C VAL A 513 18.92 -7.44 32.19
N GLU A 514 19.28 -6.99 33.39
CA GLU A 514 19.68 -7.87 34.50
C GLU A 514 18.53 -8.82 34.88
N ALA A 515 17.30 -8.31 35.02
CA ALA A 515 16.13 -9.12 35.36
C ALA A 515 15.81 -10.18 34.29
N LEU A 516 15.89 -9.83 33.00
CA LEU A 516 15.68 -10.76 31.88
C LEU A 516 16.77 -11.84 31.85
N THR A 517 18.02 -11.45 32.08
CA THR A 517 19.15 -12.39 32.16
C THR A 517 18.96 -13.40 33.30
N GLN A 518 18.49 -12.94 34.45
CA GLN A 518 18.18 -13.83 35.58
C GLN A 518 16.99 -14.75 35.30
N GLN A 519 15.94 -14.26 34.62
CA GLN A 519 14.81 -15.10 34.21
C GLN A 519 15.24 -16.21 33.25
N HIS A 520 16.10 -15.93 32.27
CA HIS A 520 16.60 -16.95 31.34
C HIS A 520 17.55 -17.96 32.04
N ALA A 521 18.27 -17.54 33.08
CA ALA A 521 19.08 -18.44 33.90
C ALA A 521 18.24 -19.41 34.76
N ILE A 522 17.02 -19.03 35.16
CA ILE A 522 16.13 -19.86 35.98
C ILE A 522 15.38 -20.92 35.14
N VAL A 523 15.16 -20.68 33.84
CA VAL A 523 14.45 -21.61 32.93
C VAL A 523 15.35 -22.76 32.44
N GLN A 524 16.67 -22.65 32.55
CA GLN A 524 17.58 -23.78 32.32
C GLN A 524 17.96 -24.46 33.64
N PRO A 525 17.18 -25.47 34.11
CA PRO A 525 17.81 -26.78 34.26
C PRO A 525 16.82 -27.98 34.21
N VAL A 526 16.50 -28.59 33.05
CA VAL A 526 16.12 -30.02 32.97
C VAL A 526 16.31 -30.59 31.54
N GLN A 527 17.49 -30.55 30.94
CA GLN A 527 17.75 -31.33 29.70
C GLN A 527 19.17 -31.91 29.64
N GLN A 528 19.70 -32.42 30.75
CA GLN A 528 20.91 -33.26 30.70
C GLN A 528 20.88 -34.35 31.78
N MET A 529 19.90 -35.25 31.72
CA MET A 529 20.06 -36.63 32.21
C MET A 529 19.12 -37.55 31.43
N GLU A 530 19.56 -38.05 30.28
CA GLU A 530 19.09 -39.34 29.77
C GLU A 530 20.28 -40.33 29.76
N PRO A 531 20.08 -41.57 30.20
CA PRO A 531 21.14 -42.55 30.35
C PRO A 531 21.50 -43.18 28.99
N GLN A 532 22.80 -43.31 28.73
CA GLN A 532 23.37 -44.06 27.61
C GLN A 532 22.79 -45.48 27.55
N GLN A 533 21.95 -45.76 26.54
CA GLN A 533 21.65 -47.13 26.13
C GLN A 533 22.78 -47.63 25.23
N GLY A 534 23.45 -48.66 25.73
CA GLY A 534 24.58 -49.31 25.08
C GLY A 534 24.21 -50.00 23.77
N GLN A 535 25.10 -49.88 22.81
CA GLN A 535 25.19 -50.75 21.64
C GLN A 535 25.51 -52.18 22.09
N GLY A 536 24.69 -53.12 21.64
CA GLY A 536 24.94 -54.55 21.83
C GLY A 536 23.85 -55.40 21.19
N GLY A 537 23.91 -55.59 19.87
CA GLY A 537 23.40 -56.85 19.29
C GLY A 537 24.49 -57.93 19.37
N PRO A 538 24.23 -59.21 19.02
CA PRO A 538 22.96 -59.82 18.61
C PRO A 538 22.69 -61.17 19.34
N VAL A 539 21.58 -61.84 18.99
CA VAL A 539 21.51 -63.28 18.58
C VAL A 539 20.10 -63.85 18.84
N MET A 540 19.56 -64.48 17.79
CA MET A 540 18.31 -65.22 17.77
C MET A 540 18.32 -66.45 18.69
N GLY A 541 17.20 -66.61 19.42
CA GLY A 541 16.37 -67.81 19.39
C GLY A 541 16.94 -69.15 19.86
N ALA A 542 16.58 -69.54 21.09
CA ALA A 542 16.24 -70.92 21.43
C ALA A 542 15.41 -70.99 22.72
N ARG A 543 14.13 -71.33 22.61
CA ARG A 543 13.46 -72.16 23.61
C ARG A 543 12.82 -73.33 22.87
N GLY A 544 13.35 -74.51 23.14
CA GLY A 544 12.67 -75.75 22.86
C GLY A 544 11.55 -75.97 23.87
N LEU A 545 10.58 -76.75 23.39
CA LEU A 545 9.38 -77.29 24.03
C LEU A 545 8.19 -76.34 24.12
#